data_AF-A0A5E4R601-F1
#
_entry.id   AF-A0A5E4R601-F1
#
_cell.length_a   1.000
_cell.length_b   1.000
_cell.length_c   1.000
_cell.angle_alpha   90.00
_cell.angle_beta   90.00
_cell.angle_gamma   90.00
#
_symmetry.space_group_name_H-M   'P 1'
#
loop_
_entity.id
_entity.type
_entity.pdbx_description
1 polymer ?
#
loop_
_entity_poly.entity_id
_entity_poly.type
_entity_poly.pdbx_seq_one_letter_code
_entity_poly.pdbx_strand_id
1 'polypeptide(L)'
;MYSTSCENDKEEPSSSSEAQCSNSACTEAGPSGKPPAKRRLSNTVIEISDTDSDDSDVCAVKSYQASADEVKRIRKADYSSSSSTSDYTSDSNDPWEDDAIVIYEKKETIVSKAHLNPRAERHARPRINQSILAQELIGRISTSWSEKSDHKCDKVTLTCKPFRVCLMHNLLSNPEIINNIVDDMNTLDWTRKKMDLYEFHQTTDLANLTWQRSIGGIYELLKTDIKSWVSQVTGLDLKSVSASCSLYGPGDHLLVHDDRLSDRRVAFILYLAPWQQPIKHALLQNGGGDTQKNEKESTWCGWSPEMGGGLELFSMDQDGEPATVEHTVYPANNMLAFFQVGPETYHQVSEVLSMELPRLSINGWFHGPGVKSEPPMSTPPVKHRAHSQVV
;
A
#
# COMPACT_ATOMS: atom_id res chain seq x y z
N MET A 1 11.95 10.02 69.32
CA MET A 1 10.91 9.15 69.90
C MET A 1 11.25 7.72 69.52
N TYR A 2 11.22 6.81 70.50
CA TYR A 2 11.19 5.34 70.41
C TYR A 2 12.13 4.57 69.45
N SER A 3 12.99 3.75 70.09
CA SER A 3 13.45 2.42 69.64
C SER A 3 12.23 1.47 69.37
N THR A 4 12.33 0.27 68.79
CA THR A 4 13.21 -0.87 69.14
C THR A 4 13.13 -1.99 68.10
N SER A 5 14.26 -2.71 67.95
CA SER A 5 14.41 -4.19 67.86
C SER A 5 13.94 -4.99 66.64
N CYS A 6 14.79 -5.95 66.27
CA CYS A 6 14.49 -7.10 65.41
C CYS A 6 14.17 -8.34 66.27
N GLU A 7 13.33 -9.25 65.78
CA GLU A 7 13.46 -10.69 66.04
C GLU A 7 12.73 -11.50 64.94
N ASN A 8 13.18 -12.73 64.71
CA ASN A 8 12.59 -13.65 63.74
C ASN A 8 11.36 -14.34 64.34
N ASP A 9 10.44 -14.85 63.51
CA ASP A 9 10.21 -16.30 63.51
C ASP A 9 9.53 -16.84 62.24
N LYS A 10 9.54 -18.17 62.12
CA LYS A 10 9.09 -18.97 60.96
C LYS A 10 7.57 -19.20 60.99
N GLU A 11 6.96 -19.45 59.83
CA GLU A 11 6.37 -20.77 59.47
C GLU A 11 5.62 -20.72 58.13
N GLU A 12 5.97 -21.64 57.22
CA GLU A 12 5.07 -22.20 56.21
C GLU A 12 4.35 -23.42 56.84
N PRO A 13 3.13 -23.78 56.41
CA PRO A 13 3.09 -24.88 55.43
C PRO A 13 2.03 -24.78 54.32
N SER A 14 2.41 -25.31 53.17
CA SER A 14 1.53 -25.85 52.13
C SER A 14 0.66 -27.00 52.65
N SER A 15 -0.59 -27.15 52.14
CA SER A 15 -1.04 -28.43 51.54
C SER A 15 -2.44 -28.32 50.91
N SER A 16 -2.52 -28.78 49.66
CA SER A 16 -3.73 -29.25 48.98
C SER A 16 -4.40 -30.45 49.65
N SER A 17 -5.70 -30.67 49.38
CA SER A 17 -6.25 -32.02 49.21
C SER A 17 -7.54 -32.04 48.37
N GLU A 18 -7.61 -33.00 47.45
CA GLU A 18 -8.83 -33.40 46.71
C GLU A 18 -9.55 -34.52 47.49
N ALA A 19 -10.85 -34.78 47.19
CA ALA A 19 -11.35 -36.11 46.76
C ALA A 19 -12.88 -36.35 46.94
N GLN A 20 -13.52 -36.68 45.80
CA GLN A 20 -14.43 -37.81 45.55
C GLN A 20 -15.81 -38.01 46.25
N CYS A 21 -16.85 -37.95 45.40
CA CYS A 21 -17.91 -38.96 45.12
C CYS A 21 -18.69 -39.72 46.22
N SER A 22 -20.02 -39.78 46.05
CA SER A 22 -20.74 -41.06 45.78
C SER A 22 -22.21 -40.87 45.33
N ASN A 23 -22.79 -41.93 44.74
CA ASN A 23 -24.01 -41.94 43.91
C ASN A 23 -25.34 -42.12 44.68
N SER A 24 -26.46 -41.79 44.02
CA SER A 24 -27.68 -42.64 44.02
C SER A 24 -28.57 -42.31 42.80
N ALA A 25 -29.36 -43.27 42.31
CA ALA A 25 -30.09 -43.20 41.04
C ALA A 25 -31.55 -43.68 41.15
N CYS A 26 -32.42 -43.25 40.23
CA CYS A 26 -33.78 -43.78 39.96
C CYS A 26 -34.20 -43.52 38.49
N THR A 27 -35.18 -44.27 37.97
CA THR A 27 -35.60 -44.33 36.55
C THR A 27 -36.97 -43.63 36.31
N GLU A 28 -37.61 -43.54 35.12
CA GLU A 28 -37.45 -44.21 33.80
C GLU A 28 -38.14 -43.41 32.64
N ALA A 29 -38.24 -44.05 31.46
CA ALA A 29 -39.15 -43.77 30.31
C ALA A 29 -38.84 -42.59 29.34
N GLY A 30 -38.91 -42.89 28.03
CA GLY A 30 -38.78 -41.93 26.91
C GLY A 30 -40.07 -41.82 26.06
N PRO A 31 -40.04 -41.57 24.71
CA PRO A 31 -38.88 -41.40 23.83
C PRO A 31 -39.00 -40.26 22.76
N SER A 32 -38.01 -40.22 21.85
CA SER A 32 -37.99 -39.64 20.49
C SER A 32 -37.43 -38.21 20.27
N GLY A 33 -36.50 -38.11 19.31
CA GLY A 33 -35.85 -36.85 18.87
C GLY A 33 -34.42 -37.10 18.33
N LYS A 34 -34.27 -37.37 17.03
CA LYS A 34 -32.94 -37.58 16.38
C LYS A 34 -32.31 -36.24 15.95
N PRO A 35 -31.03 -35.97 16.25
CA PRO A 35 -30.28 -34.85 15.65
C PRO A 35 -29.51 -35.28 14.37
N PRO A 36 -29.40 -34.42 13.35
CA PRO A 36 -28.65 -34.74 12.12
C PRO A 36 -27.14 -34.49 12.24
N ALA A 37 -26.39 -35.59 12.10
CA ALA A 37 -25.06 -35.75 11.47
C ALA A 37 -24.02 -34.59 11.51
N LYS A 38 -22.96 -34.79 12.31
CA LYS A 38 -21.63 -34.21 12.04
C LYS A 38 -21.05 -34.83 10.76
N ARG A 39 -20.50 -34.03 9.83
CA ARG A 39 -19.70 -34.55 8.70
C ARG A 39 -18.25 -34.78 9.11
N ARG A 40 -17.64 -35.77 8.47
CA ARG A 40 -16.37 -36.42 8.82
C ARG A 40 -15.21 -35.72 8.10
N LEU A 41 -14.16 -35.36 8.84
CA LEU A 41 -12.89 -34.94 8.23
C LEU A 41 -12.24 -36.14 7.55
N SER A 42 -11.75 -35.96 6.33
CA SER A 42 -10.94 -36.95 5.62
C SER A 42 -9.46 -36.66 5.87
N ASN A 43 -8.78 -37.56 6.58
CA ASN A 43 -7.32 -37.54 6.64
C ASN A 43 -6.76 -37.93 5.25
N THR A 44 -5.85 -37.12 4.73
CA THR A 44 -4.95 -37.53 3.65
C THR A 44 -3.54 -37.15 4.08
N VAL A 45 -2.74 -38.18 4.36
CA VAL A 45 -1.29 -38.06 4.51
C VAL A 45 -0.70 -38.02 3.11
N ILE A 46 0.27 -37.13 2.87
CA ILE A 46 1.09 -37.15 1.66
C ILE A 46 2.52 -37.37 2.12
N GLU A 47 3.11 -38.48 1.68
CA GLU A 47 4.53 -38.78 1.87
C GLU A 47 5.37 -37.81 1.04
N ILE A 48 6.46 -37.31 1.62
CA ILE A 48 7.44 -36.49 0.90
C ILE A 48 8.47 -37.47 0.33
N SER A 49 8.61 -37.50 -0.99
CA SER A 49 9.73 -38.15 -1.67
C SER A 49 10.62 -37.07 -2.26
N ASP A 50 11.87 -37.02 -1.82
CA ASP A 50 12.85 -36.08 -2.33
C ASP A 50 13.34 -36.53 -3.71
N THR A 51 13.07 -35.71 -4.73
CA THR A 51 13.76 -35.77 -6.03
C THR A 51 14.01 -34.35 -6.51
N ASP A 52 15.28 -33.94 -6.59
CA ASP A 52 15.69 -32.69 -7.23
C ASP A 52 15.26 -32.66 -8.71
N SER A 53 14.45 -31.68 -9.09
CA SER A 53 14.26 -31.30 -10.49
C SER A 53 13.93 -29.81 -10.60
N ASP A 54 14.73 -29.11 -11.37
CA ASP A 54 14.62 -27.67 -11.66
C ASP A 54 13.56 -27.48 -12.75
N ASP A 55 12.41 -26.90 -12.41
CA ASP A 55 11.38 -26.44 -13.36
C ASP A 55 10.40 -25.48 -12.64
N SER A 56 10.46 -24.18 -12.93
CA SER A 56 9.45 -23.22 -12.43
C SER A 56 9.16 -22.04 -13.36
N ASP A 57 9.23 -22.25 -14.67
CA ASP A 57 8.48 -21.44 -15.62
C ASP A 57 7.02 -21.95 -15.69
N VAL A 58 6.14 -21.33 -14.88
CA VAL A 58 4.70 -21.04 -15.13
C VAL A 58 4.09 -20.54 -13.82
N CYS A 59 4.09 -19.22 -13.62
CA CYS A 59 3.18 -18.57 -12.68
C CYS A 59 1.97 -18.06 -13.47
N ALA A 60 0.93 -18.88 -13.57
CA ALA A 60 -0.32 -18.50 -14.23
C ALA A 60 -0.99 -17.33 -13.49
N VAL A 61 -1.07 -16.18 -14.16
CA VAL A 61 -1.72 -14.97 -13.65
C VAL A 61 -3.20 -15.24 -13.40
N LYS A 62 -3.64 -15.17 -12.14
CA LYS A 62 -5.06 -15.02 -11.81
C LYS A 62 -5.46 -13.57 -12.05
N SER A 63 -5.80 -13.25 -13.31
CA SER A 63 -6.48 -12.00 -13.63
C SER A 63 -7.80 -11.94 -12.86
N TYR A 64 -8.15 -10.74 -12.37
CA TYR A 64 -9.44 -10.51 -11.71
C TYR A 64 -10.58 -10.95 -12.65
N GLN A 65 -11.39 -11.91 -12.19
CA GLN A 65 -12.64 -12.27 -12.84
C GLN A 65 -13.79 -11.61 -12.07
N ALA A 66 -14.43 -10.63 -12.70
CA ALA A 66 -15.63 -9.97 -12.18
C ALA A 66 -16.74 -11.00 -11.89
N SER A 67 -17.46 -10.80 -10.80
CA SER A 67 -18.51 -11.73 -10.38
C SER A 67 -19.73 -11.70 -11.31
N ALA A 68 -20.51 -12.78 -11.39
CA ALA A 68 -21.68 -12.84 -12.27
C ALA A 68 -22.73 -11.74 -12.00
N ASP A 69 -22.81 -11.24 -10.77
CA ASP A 69 -23.74 -10.18 -10.37
C ASP A 69 -23.17 -8.76 -10.57
N GLU A 70 -21.86 -8.63 -10.72
CA GLU A 70 -21.17 -7.43 -11.19
C GLU A 70 -21.36 -7.25 -12.70
N VAL A 71 -21.19 -8.33 -13.47
CA VAL A 71 -21.49 -8.36 -14.93
C VAL A 71 -22.98 -8.05 -15.21
N LYS A 72 -23.91 -8.48 -14.36
CA LYS A 72 -25.34 -8.13 -14.49
C LYS A 72 -25.66 -6.66 -14.23
N ARG A 73 -24.90 -5.95 -13.39
CA ARG A 73 -25.06 -4.49 -13.21
C ARG A 73 -24.61 -3.73 -14.45
N ILE A 74 -23.49 -4.14 -15.04
CA ILE A 74 -22.90 -3.48 -16.23
C ILE A 74 -23.78 -3.65 -17.48
N ARG A 75 -24.47 -4.79 -17.63
CA ARG A 75 -25.26 -5.12 -18.83
C ARG A 75 -26.70 -4.59 -18.88
N LYS A 76 -27.11 -3.70 -17.96
CA LYS A 76 -28.48 -3.14 -17.94
C LYS A 76 -28.60 -1.72 -18.54
N ALA A 77 -27.67 -1.35 -19.41
CA ALA A 77 -27.77 -0.18 -20.28
C ALA A 77 -27.88 -0.66 -21.74
N ASP A 78 -28.86 -0.09 -22.43
CA ASP A 78 -29.41 -0.51 -23.72
C ASP A 78 -28.40 -0.75 -24.85
N TYR A 79 -28.57 -1.85 -25.61
CA TYR A 79 -28.78 -1.82 -27.07
C TYR A 79 -29.17 -3.21 -27.58
N SER A 80 -30.32 -3.29 -28.26
CA SER A 80 -30.75 -4.48 -28.99
C SER A 80 -30.30 -4.42 -30.44
N SER A 81 -29.62 -5.46 -30.95
CA SER A 81 -29.74 -5.90 -32.35
C SER A 81 -29.07 -7.25 -32.64
N SER A 82 -29.82 -8.06 -33.38
CA SER A 82 -29.52 -9.35 -34.03
C SER A 82 -28.08 -9.75 -34.36
N SER A 83 -27.76 -11.01 -34.07
CA SER A 83 -26.69 -11.80 -34.68
C SER A 83 -26.92 -12.05 -36.17
N SER A 84 -25.87 -12.00 -36.98
CA SER A 84 -25.83 -12.58 -38.33
C SER A 84 -24.49 -13.29 -38.54
N THR A 85 -24.55 -14.54 -39.00
CA THR A 85 -23.40 -15.42 -39.24
C THR A 85 -23.29 -15.69 -40.74
N SER A 86 -22.08 -15.60 -41.30
CA SER A 86 -21.81 -16.01 -42.68
C SER A 86 -20.50 -16.76 -42.76
N ASP A 87 -20.58 -18.04 -43.11
CA ASP A 87 -19.42 -18.87 -43.41
C ASP A 87 -18.81 -18.50 -44.76
N TYR A 88 -17.48 -18.51 -44.86
CA TYR A 88 -16.76 -18.48 -46.13
C TYR A 88 -15.68 -19.57 -46.14
N THR A 89 -15.90 -20.59 -46.95
CA THR A 89 -14.88 -21.56 -47.35
C THR A 89 -13.99 -20.98 -48.45
N SER A 90 -12.69 -21.25 -48.38
CA SER A 90 -11.72 -20.82 -49.39
C SER A 90 -10.86 -22.00 -49.82
N ASP A 91 -11.29 -22.65 -50.90
CA ASP A 91 -10.54 -23.69 -51.60
C ASP A 91 -9.95 -23.07 -52.87
N SER A 92 -8.62 -23.00 -52.99
CA SER A 92 -7.91 -22.63 -54.22
C SER A 92 -6.46 -23.10 -54.12
N ASN A 93 -6.18 -24.21 -54.81
CA ASN A 93 -4.81 -24.62 -55.11
C ASN A 93 -4.41 -24.01 -56.46
N ASP A 94 -3.33 -23.23 -56.51
CA ASP A 94 -2.63 -22.95 -57.77
C ASP A 94 -1.10 -22.87 -57.51
N PRO A 95 -0.26 -23.55 -58.31
CA PRO A 95 1.18 -23.63 -58.08
C PRO A 95 1.95 -22.66 -58.99
N TRP A 96 2.68 -21.71 -58.42
CA TRP A 96 3.60 -20.82 -59.17
C TRP A 96 5.01 -20.86 -58.57
N GLU A 97 5.99 -20.76 -59.44
CA GLU A 97 7.38 -21.19 -59.21
C GLU A 97 8.22 -20.17 -58.41
N ASP A 98 9.23 -20.67 -57.69
CA ASP A 98 10.03 -19.95 -56.69
C ASP A 98 11.32 -19.37 -57.29
N ASP A 99 11.21 -18.24 -58.00
CA ASP A 99 12.34 -17.54 -58.64
C ASP A 99 13.00 -16.48 -57.72
N ALA A 100 13.35 -16.86 -56.49
CA ALA A 100 13.99 -15.98 -55.53
C ALA A 100 15.50 -15.72 -55.82
N ILE A 101 15.81 -14.58 -56.45
CA ILE A 101 17.19 -14.10 -56.61
C ILE A 101 17.78 -13.66 -55.26
N VAL A 102 18.82 -14.34 -54.79
CA VAL A 102 19.53 -14.02 -53.54
C VAL A 102 20.42 -12.78 -53.72
N ILE A 103 19.98 -11.63 -53.19
CA ILE A 103 20.78 -10.42 -53.11
C ILE A 103 21.56 -10.41 -51.78
N TYR A 104 22.88 -10.61 -51.84
CA TYR A 104 23.75 -10.60 -50.66
C TYR A 104 24.07 -9.19 -50.16
N GLU A 105 23.13 -8.54 -49.46
CA GLU A 105 23.44 -7.29 -48.74
C GLU A 105 24.12 -7.56 -47.39
N LYS A 106 25.45 -7.46 -47.41
CA LYS A 106 26.31 -7.56 -46.24
C LYS A 106 26.19 -6.31 -45.34
N LYS A 107 25.21 -6.28 -44.44
CA LYS A 107 25.30 -5.46 -43.22
C LYS A 107 24.40 -5.97 -42.09
N GLU A 108 24.94 -6.87 -41.27
CA GLU A 108 24.42 -7.14 -39.93
C GLU A 108 24.61 -5.89 -39.06
N THR A 109 23.71 -4.93 -39.22
CA THR A 109 23.49 -3.90 -38.21
C THR A 109 22.67 -4.59 -37.13
N ILE A 110 23.31 -4.97 -36.02
CA ILE A 110 22.61 -5.51 -34.86
C ILE A 110 21.66 -4.43 -34.37
N VAL A 111 20.40 -4.50 -34.78
CA VAL A 111 19.32 -3.70 -34.22
C VAL A 111 19.11 -4.24 -32.81
N SER A 112 19.76 -3.60 -31.84
CA SER A 112 19.49 -3.83 -30.44
C SER A 112 18.01 -3.53 -30.21
N LYS A 113 17.21 -4.60 -30.04
CA LYS A 113 15.85 -4.46 -29.54
C LYS A 113 15.97 -3.77 -28.18
N ALA A 114 15.64 -2.48 -28.13
CA ALA A 114 15.62 -1.72 -26.90
C ALA A 114 14.75 -2.48 -25.89
N HIS A 115 15.29 -2.74 -24.69
CA HIS A 115 14.61 -3.57 -23.72
C HIS A 115 13.31 -2.88 -23.31
N LEU A 116 12.17 -3.48 -23.68
CA LEU A 116 10.85 -2.96 -23.35
C LEU A 116 10.71 -2.95 -21.83
N ASN A 117 10.55 -1.76 -21.27
CA ASN A 117 10.62 -1.43 -19.84
C ASN A 117 12.02 -1.65 -19.22
N PRO A 118 12.83 -0.60 -18.99
CA PRO A 118 14.09 -0.74 -18.25
C PRO A 118 13.80 -1.28 -16.84
N ARG A 119 14.45 -2.40 -16.51
CA ARG A 119 14.30 -3.12 -15.25
C ARG A 119 15.67 -3.29 -14.61
N ALA A 120 15.74 -3.02 -13.31
CA ALA A 120 16.88 -3.39 -12.51
C ALA A 120 17.06 -4.91 -12.55
N GLU A 121 18.29 -5.40 -12.43
CA GLU A 121 18.56 -6.83 -12.24
C GLU A 121 17.63 -7.40 -11.14
N ARG A 122 17.02 -8.57 -11.38
CA ARG A 122 16.07 -9.21 -10.43
C ARG A 122 16.66 -9.43 -9.03
N HIS A 123 17.99 -9.40 -8.90
CA HIS A 123 18.71 -9.57 -7.63
C HIS A 123 19.28 -8.26 -7.05
N ALA A 124 19.09 -7.13 -7.72
CA ALA A 124 19.45 -5.82 -7.19
C ALA A 124 18.68 -5.55 -5.89
N ARG A 125 19.38 -5.03 -4.88
CA ARG A 125 18.76 -4.61 -3.61
C ARG A 125 18.42 -3.13 -3.65
N PRO A 126 17.29 -2.70 -3.04
CA PRO A 126 17.00 -1.29 -2.81
C PRO A 126 18.15 -0.60 -2.07
N ARG A 127 18.50 0.61 -2.51
CA ARG A 127 19.50 1.47 -1.88
C ARG A 127 18.99 2.89 -1.89
N ILE A 128 19.12 3.57 -0.76
CA ILE A 128 18.81 5.00 -0.67
C ILE A 128 19.80 5.83 -1.48
N ASN A 129 19.31 6.92 -2.06
CA ASN A 129 20.09 7.89 -2.80
C ASN A 129 21.09 8.59 -1.87
N GLN A 130 22.38 8.42 -2.12
CA GLN A 130 23.44 8.92 -1.24
C GLN A 130 23.42 10.44 -1.06
N SER A 131 22.89 11.19 -2.03
CA SER A 131 22.72 12.65 -1.89
C SER A 131 21.73 13.04 -0.79
N ILE A 132 20.79 12.16 -0.43
CA ILE A 132 19.84 12.35 0.68
C ILE A 132 20.52 12.14 2.04
N LEU A 133 21.50 11.24 2.11
CA LEU A 133 22.26 10.93 3.33
C LEU A 133 23.35 11.97 3.66
N ALA A 134 23.55 12.99 2.83
CA ALA A 134 24.54 14.03 3.06
C ALA A 134 24.26 14.78 4.37
N GLN A 135 25.23 14.80 5.29
CA GLN A 135 25.08 15.40 6.62
C GLN A 135 24.77 16.91 6.57
N GLU A 136 25.27 17.62 5.55
CA GLU A 136 24.93 19.01 5.29
C GLU A 136 23.44 19.21 4.93
N LEU A 137 22.84 18.27 4.21
CA LEU A 137 21.41 18.30 3.91
C LEU A 137 20.60 17.96 5.17
N ILE A 138 20.96 16.90 5.89
CA ILE A 138 20.31 16.50 7.15
C ILE A 138 20.31 17.67 8.16
N GLY A 139 21.46 18.33 8.33
CA GLY A 139 21.59 19.51 9.19
C GLY A 139 20.66 20.64 8.76
N ARG A 140 20.65 21.01 7.48
CA ARG A 140 19.76 22.05 6.94
C ARG A 140 18.28 21.74 7.15
N ILE A 141 17.84 20.51 6.87
CA ILE A 141 16.44 20.12 7.09
C ILE A 141 16.10 20.06 8.59
N SER A 142 17.02 19.61 9.45
CA SER A 142 16.83 19.60 10.91
C SER A 142 16.68 21.02 11.49
N THR A 143 17.48 21.98 11.01
CA THR A 143 17.33 23.40 11.35
C THR A 143 15.95 23.92 10.91
N SER A 144 15.58 23.73 9.63
CA SER A 144 14.27 24.18 9.13
C SER A 144 13.09 23.53 9.86
N TRP A 145 13.19 22.24 10.18
CA TRP A 145 12.21 21.50 10.97
C TRP A 145 12.03 22.07 12.37
N SER A 146 13.13 22.47 13.02
CA SER A 146 13.14 23.05 14.37
C SER A 146 12.62 24.49 14.38
N GLU A 147 12.98 25.29 13.38
CA GLU A 147 12.54 26.68 13.19
C GLU A 147 11.10 26.81 12.66
N LYS A 148 10.48 25.69 12.24
CA LYS A 148 9.18 25.65 11.54
C LYS A 148 9.19 26.51 10.25
N SER A 149 10.31 26.48 9.52
CA SER A 149 10.49 27.19 8.25
C SER A 149 10.41 26.21 7.06
N ASP A 150 9.74 26.64 5.99
CA ASP A 150 9.66 25.85 4.76
C ASP A 150 11.04 25.70 4.10
N HIS A 151 11.32 24.54 3.53
CA HIS A 151 12.54 24.26 2.78
C HIS A 151 12.22 23.57 1.46
N LYS A 152 12.90 23.94 0.38
CA LYS A 152 12.74 23.27 -0.91
C LYS A 152 14.05 23.14 -1.67
N CYS A 153 14.40 21.91 -2.02
CA CYS A 153 15.45 21.56 -2.97
C CYS A 153 15.05 20.31 -3.78
N ASP A 154 15.85 19.93 -4.77
CA ASP A 154 15.61 18.79 -5.67
C ASP A 154 15.48 17.42 -4.97
N LYS A 155 15.93 17.32 -3.71
CA LYS A 155 15.93 16.08 -2.92
C LYS A 155 14.92 16.08 -1.79
N VAL A 156 14.62 17.24 -1.21
CA VAL A 156 13.73 17.36 -0.05
C VAL A 156 12.86 18.60 -0.18
N THR A 157 11.56 18.46 0.07
CA THR A 157 10.62 19.56 0.29
C THR A 157 9.99 19.41 1.68
N LEU A 158 10.21 20.40 2.55
CA LEU A 158 9.56 20.52 3.86
C LEU A 158 8.54 21.66 3.76
N THR A 159 7.27 21.34 3.97
CA THR A 159 6.17 22.31 4.12
C THR A 159 5.74 22.30 5.59
N CYS A 160 5.65 23.47 6.22
CA CYS A 160 5.32 23.60 7.65
C CYS A 160 3.84 23.89 7.92
N LYS A 161 3.03 24.15 6.89
CA LYS A 161 1.59 24.37 6.98
C LYS A 161 0.79 23.29 6.23
N PRO A 162 -0.38 22.86 6.75
CA PRO A 162 -0.95 23.21 8.06
C PRO A 162 -0.13 22.65 9.23
N PHE A 163 0.63 21.58 8.99
CA PHE A 163 1.66 21.05 9.88
C PHE A 163 2.88 20.59 9.07
N ARG A 164 3.96 20.18 9.75
CA ARG A 164 5.22 19.78 9.13
C ARG A 164 5.10 18.44 8.38
N VAL A 165 5.09 18.52 7.05
CA VAL A 165 5.24 17.38 6.14
C VAL A 165 6.55 17.50 5.37
N CYS A 166 7.30 16.41 5.29
CA CYS A 166 8.58 16.33 4.59
C CYS A 166 8.50 15.30 3.46
N LEU A 167 8.87 15.71 2.26
CA LEU A 167 8.84 14.92 1.03
C LEU A 167 10.28 14.66 0.58
N MET A 168 10.68 13.40 0.54
CA MET A 168 11.98 12.93 0.08
C MET A 168 11.84 12.44 -1.37
N HIS A 169 12.39 13.21 -2.31
CA HIS A 169 12.26 12.98 -3.76
C HIS A 169 13.37 12.08 -4.29
N ASN A 170 13.02 11.14 -5.16
CA ASN A 170 13.97 10.16 -5.72
C ASN A 170 14.72 9.38 -4.63
N LEU A 171 13.97 8.83 -3.67
CA LEU A 171 14.48 8.14 -2.48
C LEU A 171 15.44 7.01 -2.84
N LEU A 172 15.05 6.15 -3.77
CA LEU A 172 15.84 5.00 -4.24
C LEU A 172 16.79 5.45 -5.35
N SER A 173 18.05 5.03 -5.25
CA SER A 173 19.13 5.44 -6.17
C SER A 173 18.96 4.88 -7.59
N ASN A 174 18.40 3.67 -7.73
CA ASN A 174 17.96 3.14 -9.02
C ASN A 174 16.41 3.15 -9.03
N PRO A 175 15.75 3.99 -9.85
CA PRO A 175 14.29 4.01 -9.94
C PRO A 175 13.71 2.75 -10.60
N GLU A 176 14.47 2.02 -11.43
CA GLU A 176 14.00 0.81 -12.11
C GLU A 176 13.66 -0.34 -11.14
N ILE A 177 14.19 -0.29 -9.90
CA ILE A 177 13.86 -1.28 -8.87
C ILE A 177 12.41 -1.20 -8.40
N ILE A 178 11.72 -0.09 -8.69
CA ILE A 178 10.29 0.07 -8.41
C ILE A 178 9.48 -0.94 -9.21
N ASN A 179 9.92 -1.29 -10.42
CA ASN A 179 9.32 -2.37 -11.20
C ASN A 179 9.43 -3.71 -10.45
N ASN A 180 10.58 -3.99 -9.82
CA ASN A 180 10.77 -5.21 -9.02
C ASN A 180 9.93 -5.18 -7.73
N ILE A 181 9.76 -4.01 -7.10
CA ILE A 181 8.88 -3.86 -5.91
C ILE A 181 7.41 -4.10 -6.29
N VAL A 182 6.97 -3.61 -7.47
CA VAL A 182 5.60 -3.80 -7.96
C VAL A 182 5.38 -5.24 -8.45
N ASP A 183 6.38 -5.86 -9.09
CA ASP A 183 6.36 -7.29 -9.44
C ASP A 183 6.28 -8.16 -8.16
N ASP A 184 7.02 -7.84 -7.09
CA ASP A 184 6.84 -8.48 -5.76
C ASP A 184 5.38 -8.27 -5.25
N MET A 185 4.84 -7.04 -5.28
CA MET A 185 3.48 -6.72 -4.82
C MET A 185 2.37 -7.47 -5.55
N ASN A 186 2.55 -7.74 -6.85
CA ASN A 186 1.59 -8.51 -7.67
C ASN A 186 1.48 -9.98 -7.23
N THR A 187 2.40 -10.47 -6.39
CA THR A 187 2.41 -11.83 -5.84
C THR A 187 2.03 -11.90 -4.35
N LEU A 188 1.62 -10.79 -3.74
CA LEU A 188 1.19 -10.72 -2.35
C LEU A 188 -0.31 -11.01 -2.17
N ASP A 189 -0.67 -11.56 -1.02
CA ASP A 189 -2.07 -11.67 -0.59
C ASP A 189 -2.60 -10.32 -0.10
N TRP A 190 -3.72 -9.89 -0.69
CA TRP A 190 -4.37 -8.62 -0.39
C TRP A 190 -5.67 -8.83 0.41
N THR A 191 -5.83 -8.10 1.51
CA THR A 191 -7.07 -8.04 2.30
C THR A 191 -7.81 -6.75 2.00
N ARG A 192 -9.05 -6.82 1.50
CA ARG A 192 -9.92 -5.63 1.40
C ARG A 192 -10.29 -5.14 2.81
N LYS A 193 -9.87 -3.92 3.12
CA LYS A 193 -10.23 -3.15 4.31
C LYS A 193 -11.41 -2.26 3.93
N LYS A 194 -12.52 -2.35 4.66
CA LYS A 194 -13.71 -1.51 4.47
C LYS A 194 -14.36 -1.26 5.82
N MET A 195 -14.41 -0.01 6.23
CA MET A 195 -15.04 0.50 7.44
C MET A 195 -15.73 1.84 7.14
N ASP A 196 -16.22 2.51 8.17
CA ASP A 196 -16.71 3.90 8.11
C ASP A 196 -15.62 4.91 7.73
N LEU A 197 -14.40 4.73 8.26
CA LEU A 197 -13.27 5.64 8.02
C LEU A 197 -12.57 5.43 6.67
N TYR A 198 -12.63 4.24 6.09
CA TYR A 198 -11.79 3.89 4.93
C TYR A 198 -12.31 2.72 4.09
N GLU A 199 -11.83 2.70 2.85
CA GLU A 199 -11.98 1.57 1.94
C GLU A 199 -10.76 1.46 1.02
N PHE A 200 -9.99 0.37 1.12
CA PHE A 200 -8.79 0.09 0.31
C PHE A 200 -8.32 -1.36 0.48
N HIS A 201 -7.30 -1.82 -0.26
CA HIS A 201 -6.67 -3.13 -0.03
C HIS A 201 -5.33 -2.97 0.70
N GLN A 202 -5.05 -3.87 1.65
CA GLN A 202 -3.83 -3.86 2.45
C GLN A 202 -3.23 -5.28 2.55
N THR A 203 -1.90 -5.37 2.55
CA THR A 203 -1.18 -6.62 2.85
C THR A 203 -1.08 -6.87 4.36
N THR A 204 -0.51 -8.00 4.76
CA THR A 204 0.08 -8.16 6.09
C THR A 204 1.27 -7.21 6.30
N ASP A 205 1.73 -7.07 7.55
CA ASP A 205 2.91 -6.23 7.85
C ASP A 205 4.18 -6.80 7.18
N LEU A 206 5.01 -5.90 6.64
CA LEU A 206 6.24 -6.19 5.89
C LEU A 206 7.23 -7.10 6.65
N ALA A 207 7.20 -7.12 7.99
CA ALA A 207 7.97 -8.06 8.80
C ALA A 207 7.70 -9.54 8.42
N ASN A 208 6.48 -9.85 7.97
CA ASN A 208 6.05 -11.18 7.53
C ASN A 208 6.29 -11.42 6.03
N LEU A 209 6.73 -10.41 5.29
CA LEU A 209 6.92 -10.42 3.84
C LEU A 209 8.39 -10.33 3.42
N THR A 210 9.31 -10.52 4.36
CA THR A 210 10.78 -10.45 4.16
C THR A 210 11.35 -11.49 3.20
N TRP A 211 10.55 -12.50 2.83
CA TRP A 211 10.86 -13.48 1.79
C TRP A 211 10.84 -12.87 0.37
N GLN A 212 10.06 -11.81 0.16
CA GLN A 212 10.09 -11.00 -1.06
C GLN A 212 11.32 -10.11 -1.06
N ARG A 213 12.15 -10.18 -2.10
CA ARG A 213 13.50 -9.59 -2.07
C ARG A 213 13.50 -8.07 -2.11
N SER A 214 12.62 -7.47 -2.91
CA SER A 214 12.54 -6.02 -3.08
C SER A 214 11.79 -5.42 -1.88
N ILE A 215 10.68 -6.02 -1.47
CA ILE A 215 9.91 -5.64 -0.29
C ILE A 215 10.74 -5.75 1.00
N GLY A 216 11.41 -6.89 1.23
CA GLY A 216 12.32 -7.08 2.36
C GLY A 216 13.49 -6.08 2.35
N GLY A 217 14.00 -5.74 1.15
CA GLY A 217 15.00 -4.68 0.99
C GLY A 217 14.50 -3.30 1.41
N ILE A 218 13.26 -2.92 1.04
CA ILE A 218 12.63 -1.68 1.50
C ILE A 218 12.40 -1.70 3.02
N TYR A 219 11.96 -2.84 3.57
CA TYR A 219 11.75 -2.99 5.01
C TYR A 219 13.06 -2.79 5.81
N GLU A 220 14.20 -3.30 5.32
CA GLU A 220 15.49 -3.02 5.94
C GLU A 220 15.89 -1.54 5.82
N LEU A 221 15.73 -0.89 4.65
CA LEU A 221 15.98 0.56 4.53
C LEU A 221 15.11 1.39 5.49
N LEU A 222 13.85 0.99 5.69
CA LEU A 222 12.96 1.60 6.68
C LEU A 222 13.52 1.43 8.09
N LYS A 223 13.95 0.22 8.47
CA LYS A 223 14.52 -0.07 9.80
C LYS A 223 15.85 0.64 10.08
N THR A 224 16.70 0.83 9.07
CA THR A 224 18.05 1.40 9.19
C THR A 224 18.10 2.86 8.76
N ASP A 225 18.26 3.12 7.47
CA ASP A 225 18.73 4.39 6.92
C ASP A 225 17.65 5.46 7.06
N ILE A 226 16.40 5.11 6.73
CA ILE A 226 15.27 6.05 6.76
C ILE A 226 14.91 6.38 8.22
N LYS A 227 14.78 5.39 9.11
CA LYS A 227 14.54 5.65 10.54
C LYS A 227 15.64 6.52 11.16
N SER A 228 16.91 6.24 10.84
CA SER A 228 18.05 7.02 11.31
C SER A 228 18.02 8.47 10.80
N TRP A 229 17.70 8.65 9.52
CA TRP A 229 17.57 9.98 8.89
C TRP A 229 16.41 10.78 9.49
N VAL A 230 15.23 10.17 9.63
CA VAL A 230 14.05 10.81 10.23
C VAL A 230 14.29 11.14 11.70
N SER A 231 14.95 10.27 12.46
CA SER A 231 15.32 10.54 13.86
C SER A 231 16.26 11.74 13.98
N GLN A 232 17.29 11.84 13.12
CA GLN A 232 18.21 12.99 13.08
C GLN A 232 17.50 14.29 12.71
N VAL A 233 16.64 14.28 11.68
CA VAL A 233 15.93 15.49 11.23
C VAL A 233 14.90 15.96 12.25
N THR A 234 14.10 15.05 12.81
CA THR A 234 12.98 15.40 13.70
C THR A 234 13.37 15.58 15.16
N GLY A 235 14.53 15.07 15.57
CA GLY A 235 14.96 15.00 16.97
C GLY A 235 14.21 13.94 17.80
N LEU A 236 13.40 13.07 17.16
CA LEU A 236 12.57 12.08 17.84
C LEU A 236 13.32 10.75 18.05
N ASP A 237 13.13 10.14 19.21
CA ASP A 237 13.68 8.82 19.55
C ASP A 237 12.82 7.70 18.95
N LEU A 238 13.27 7.15 17.80
CA LEU A 238 12.55 6.15 17.01
C LEU A 238 13.13 4.74 17.21
N LYS A 239 12.32 3.85 17.78
CA LYS A 239 12.71 2.47 18.14
C LYS A 239 12.48 1.47 17.01
N SER A 240 11.21 1.25 16.67
CA SER A 240 10.75 0.25 15.69
C SER A 240 9.99 0.91 14.54
N VAL A 241 9.67 0.10 13.54
CA VAL A 241 8.83 0.48 12.39
C VAL A 241 7.80 -0.63 12.18
N SER A 242 6.57 -0.26 11.81
CA SER A 242 5.56 -1.16 11.26
C SER A 242 5.15 -0.63 9.90
N ALA A 243 4.97 -1.50 8.91
CA ALA A 243 4.75 -1.09 7.53
C ALA A 243 3.86 -2.09 6.79
N SER A 244 3.04 -1.61 5.88
CA SER A 244 2.18 -2.42 5.00
C SER A 244 2.20 -1.88 3.58
N CYS A 245 1.91 -2.73 2.59
CA CYS A 245 1.57 -2.25 1.25
C CYS A 245 0.08 -1.90 1.24
N SER A 246 -0.28 -0.78 0.61
CA SER A 246 -1.66 -0.36 0.38
C SER A 246 -1.91 -0.13 -1.11
N LEU A 247 -3.08 -0.56 -1.58
CA LEU A 247 -3.58 -0.41 -2.94
C LEU A 247 -4.97 0.19 -2.87
N TYR A 248 -5.14 1.38 -3.45
CA TYR A 248 -6.41 2.07 -3.59
C TYR A 248 -6.84 2.01 -5.06
N GLY A 249 -7.94 1.32 -5.36
CA GLY A 249 -8.60 1.32 -6.66
C GLY A 249 -9.62 2.46 -6.80
N PRO A 250 -10.43 2.48 -7.87
CA PRO A 250 -11.45 3.51 -8.07
C PRO A 250 -12.46 3.53 -6.91
N GLY A 251 -12.70 4.70 -6.31
CA GLY A 251 -13.59 4.88 -5.16
C GLY A 251 -12.97 4.53 -3.79
N ASP A 252 -11.78 3.93 -3.75
CA ASP A 252 -11.06 3.67 -2.51
C ASP A 252 -10.53 4.99 -1.92
N HIS A 253 -10.61 5.12 -0.58
CA HIS A 253 -10.33 6.35 0.17
C HIS A 253 -9.98 6.05 1.63
N LEU A 254 -9.45 7.06 2.34
CA LEU A 254 -9.23 7.04 3.79
C LEU A 254 -9.55 8.44 4.32
N LEU A 255 -10.64 8.60 5.06
CA LEU A 255 -11.17 9.89 5.52
C LEU A 255 -10.30 10.52 6.62
N VAL A 256 -10.67 11.74 7.03
CA VAL A 256 -9.93 12.58 7.98
C VAL A 256 -9.64 11.88 9.31
N HIS A 257 -8.36 11.79 9.68
CA HIS A 257 -7.87 11.25 10.95
C HIS A 257 -6.50 11.84 11.30
N ASP A 258 -6.05 11.67 12.55
CA ASP A 258 -4.79 12.23 13.08
C ASP A 258 -3.68 11.18 13.32
N ASP A 259 -3.97 9.92 13.02
CA ASP A 259 -3.10 8.74 13.17
C ASP A 259 -2.64 8.38 14.59
N ARG A 260 -3.21 9.00 15.64
CA ARG A 260 -2.74 8.87 17.03
C ARG A 260 -2.99 7.49 17.64
N LEU A 261 -1.92 6.72 17.77
CA LEU A 261 -1.78 5.67 18.78
C LEU A 261 -0.61 6.02 19.72
N SER A 262 -0.58 5.39 20.89
CA SER A 262 0.30 5.77 22.00
C SER A 262 1.80 5.71 21.67
N ASP A 263 2.23 4.82 20.78
CA ASP A 263 3.62 4.56 20.37
C ASP A 263 4.03 5.22 19.04
N ARG A 264 3.09 5.48 18.12
CA ARG A 264 3.35 6.11 16.81
C ARG A 264 3.91 7.53 16.94
N ARG A 265 5.06 7.81 16.31
CA ARG A 265 5.72 9.14 16.37
C ARG A 265 5.81 9.83 15.02
N VAL A 266 6.05 9.07 13.95
CA VAL A 266 6.13 9.60 12.59
C VAL A 266 5.39 8.65 11.66
N ALA A 267 4.41 9.16 10.94
CA ALA A 267 3.76 8.44 9.84
C ALA A 267 4.57 8.64 8.56
N PHE A 268 4.63 7.63 7.69
CA PHE A 268 5.28 7.73 6.39
C PHE A 268 4.51 7.00 5.28
N ILE A 269 4.69 7.49 4.05
CA ILE A 269 4.10 6.95 2.82
C ILE A 269 5.16 7.01 1.72
N LEU A 270 5.67 5.85 1.29
CA LEU A 270 6.47 5.69 0.07
C LEU A 270 5.54 5.42 -1.11
N TYR A 271 5.48 6.35 -2.06
CA TYR A 271 4.67 6.26 -3.26
C TYR A 271 5.39 5.50 -4.38
N LEU A 272 4.65 4.59 -5.02
CA LEU A 272 5.13 3.76 -6.13
C LEU A 272 4.31 4.01 -7.41
N ALA A 273 3.63 5.16 -7.48
CA ALA A 273 2.70 5.52 -8.55
C ALA A 273 3.19 6.76 -9.32
N PRO A 274 3.22 6.73 -10.68
CA PRO A 274 2.88 5.60 -11.53
C PRO A 274 4.06 4.62 -11.67
N TRP A 275 3.76 3.31 -11.67
CA TRP A 275 4.74 2.24 -11.88
C TRP A 275 5.07 2.00 -13.36
N GLN A 276 4.45 2.75 -14.27
CA GLN A 276 4.83 2.81 -15.67
C GLN A 276 4.80 4.27 -16.15
N GLN A 277 5.76 4.63 -17.00
CA GLN A 277 5.52 5.72 -17.95
C GLN A 277 4.64 5.16 -19.07
N PRO A 278 3.70 5.92 -19.63
CA PRO A 278 3.04 5.51 -20.86
C PRO A 278 4.10 5.34 -21.94
N ILE A 279 4.26 4.12 -22.45
CA ILE A 279 4.89 3.94 -23.75
C ILE A 279 3.93 4.61 -24.74
N LYS A 280 4.29 5.81 -25.20
CA LYS A 280 3.74 6.32 -26.45
C LYS A 280 4.05 5.27 -27.51
N HIS A 281 3.03 4.51 -27.91
CA HIS A 281 3.09 3.85 -29.20
C HIS A 281 3.23 4.97 -30.23
N ALA A 282 4.44 5.14 -30.78
CA ALA A 282 4.58 5.82 -32.05
C ALA A 282 3.64 5.09 -33.01
N LEU A 283 2.63 5.81 -33.50
CA LEU A 283 1.69 5.26 -34.47
C LEU A 283 2.52 4.72 -35.62
N LEU A 284 2.45 3.41 -35.86
CA LEU A 284 2.93 2.80 -37.08
C LEU A 284 2.04 3.31 -38.21
N GLN A 285 2.40 4.47 -38.76
CA GLN A 285 1.82 4.98 -39.99
C GLN A 285 2.23 4.03 -41.12
N ASN A 286 1.37 3.06 -41.40
CA ASN A 286 1.27 2.51 -42.75
C ASN A 286 0.99 3.70 -43.68
N GLY A 287 1.92 3.96 -44.59
CA GLY A 287 2.02 5.26 -45.25
C GLY A 287 0.80 5.62 -46.11
N GLY A 288 0.39 6.89 -46.04
CA GLY A 288 -0.58 7.48 -46.97
C GLY A 288 -1.50 8.52 -46.33
N GLY A 289 -1.27 9.81 -46.66
CA GLY A 289 -2.25 10.88 -46.44
C GLY A 289 -1.78 12.00 -45.53
N ASP A 290 -1.54 13.18 -46.12
CA ASP A 290 -1.23 14.41 -45.39
C ASP A 290 -2.41 14.82 -44.51
N THR A 291 -2.24 14.83 -43.19
CA THR A 291 -3.12 15.57 -42.28
C THR A 291 -2.32 16.06 -41.08
N GLN A 292 -1.97 17.34 -41.09
CA GLN A 292 -1.45 18.02 -39.89
C GLN A 292 -2.56 18.15 -38.84
N LYS A 293 -2.69 17.13 -37.98
CA LYS A 293 -3.29 17.32 -36.66
C LYS A 293 -2.21 17.76 -35.69
N ASN A 294 -2.35 18.96 -35.14
CA ASN A 294 -1.65 19.36 -33.92
C ASN A 294 -2.24 18.62 -32.71
N GLU A 295 -2.06 17.31 -32.68
CA GLU A 295 -2.20 16.55 -31.45
C GLU A 295 -1.04 16.96 -30.55
N LYS A 296 -1.33 17.81 -29.56
CA LYS A 296 -0.41 18.02 -28.44
C LYS A 296 -0.24 16.67 -27.77
N GLU A 297 0.90 16.03 -28.04
CA GLU A 297 1.30 14.80 -27.36
C GLU A 297 1.29 15.04 -25.84
N SER A 298 0.22 14.62 -25.17
CA SER A 298 0.12 14.70 -23.72
C SER A 298 1.00 13.62 -23.10
N THR A 299 2.27 13.99 -22.88
CA THR A 299 3.22 13.23 -22.05
C THR A 299 2.74 13.22 -20.61
N TRP A 300 1.75 12.38 -20.29
CA TRP A 300 1.31 12.11 -18.92
C TRP A 300 2.37 11.26 -18.20
N CYS A 301 3.45 11.90 -17.77
CA CYS A 301 4.57 11.27 -17.05
C CYS A 301 4.36 11.28 -15.53
N GLY A 302 3.18 10.92 -15.04
CA GLY A 302 2.87 11.01 -13.62
C GLY A 302 1.44 10.63 -13.25
N TRP A 303 1.21 10.49 -11.95
CA TRP A 303 -0.11 10.53 -11.36
C TRP A 303 -0.57 12.00 -11.36
N SER A 304 -1.69 12.31 -11.99
CA SER A 304 -2.19 13.69 -12.11
C SER A 304 -3.18 14.04 -11.00
N PRO A 305 -3.38 15.34 -10.69
CA PRO A 305 -4.33 15.76 -9.65
C PRO A 305 -5.77 15.26 -9.87
N GLU A 306 -6.19 15.11 -11.13
CA GLU A 306 -7.52 14.62 -11.50
C GLU A 306 -7.74 13.13 -11.22
N MET A 307 -6.67 12.36 -10.99
CA MET A 307 -6.74 10.94 -10.59
C MET A 307 -7.12 10.78 -9.10
N GLY A 308 -7.21 11.87 -8.33
CA GLY A 308 -7.50 11.84 -6.91
C GLY A 308 -6.37 11.19 -6.11
N GLY A 309 -6.68 10.53 -4.99
CA GLY A 309 -5.67 9.80 -4.20
C GLY A 309 -4.60 10.68 -3.54
N GLY A 310 -4.79 12.00 -3.50
CA GLY A 310 -3.89 12.93 -2.84
C GLY A 310 -3.93 12.77 -1.31
N LEU A 311 -2.76 12.86 -0.67
CA LEU A 311 -2.66 13.07 0.77
C LEU A 311 -3.02 14.53 1.05
N GLU A 312 -4.18 14.76 1.63
CA GLU A 312 -4.73 16.07 1.95
C GLU A 312 -4.53 16.37 3.44
N LEU A 313 -3.98 17.54 3.75
CA LEU A 313 -3.64 17.97 5.10
C LEU A 313 -4.59 19.11 5.51
N PHE A 314 -5.21 18.99 6.68
CA PHE A 314 -6.21 19.92 7.18
C PHE A 314 -5.60 20.94 8.15
N SER A 315 -6.03 22.19 8.06
CA SER A 315 -5.92 23.13 9.17
C SER A 315 -6.91 22.77 10.28
N MET A 316 -6.64 23.25 11.50
CA MET A 316 -7.58 23.19 12.61
C MET A 316 -8.36 24.50 12.74
N ASP A 317 -9.59 24.42 13.26
CA ASP A 317 -10.36 25.58 13.70
C ASP A 317 -9.98 26.03 15.12
N GLN A 318 -10.84 26.85 15.75
CA GLN A 318 -10.62 27.40 17.10
C GLN A 318 -10.88 26.37 18.22
N ASP A 319 -11.63 25.31 17.94
CA ASP A 319 -11.96 24.24 18.89
C ASP A 319 -10.95 23.06 18.80
N GLY A 320 -10.07 23.08 17.78
CA GLY A 320 -9.04 22.06 17.54
C GLY A 320 -9.49 20.97 16.58
N GLU A 321 -10.61 21.15 15.89
CA GLU A 321 -11.19 20.19 14.95
C GLU A 321 -10.71 20.48 13.51
N PRO A 322 -10.65 19.46 12.62
CA PRO A 322 -10.21 19.65 11.23
C PRO A 322 -11.18 20.51 10.42
N ALA A 323 -10.67 21.60 9.85
CA ALA A 323 -11.46 22.63 9.18
C ALA A 323 -11.45 22.51 7.65
N THR A 324 -10.30 22.77 7.02
CA THR A 324 -10.17 22.84 5.55
C THR A 324 -8.83 22.27 5.08
N VAL A 325 -8.81 21.65 3.91
CA VAL A 325 -7.57 21.22 3.25
C VAL A 325 -6.74 22.45 2.88
N GLU A 326 -5.56 22.62 3.50
CA GLU A 326 -4.62 23.70 3.17
C GLU A 326 -3.48 23.22 2.25
N HIS A 327 -3.18 21.92 2.25
CA HIS A 327 -2.09 21.36 1.45
C HIS A 327 -2.45 19.97 0.92
N THR A 328 -2.13 19.69 -0.34
CA THR A 328 -2.34 18.38 -0.98
C THR A 328 -1.05 17.88 -1.61
N VAL A 329 -0.64 16.67 -1.23
CA VAL A 329 0.51 15.95 -1.78
C VAL A 329 0.00 14.81 -2.66
N TYR A 330 0.09 14.97 -3.97
CA TYR A 330 -0.26 13.92 -4.91
C TYR A 330 0.84 12.84 -4.96
N PRO A 331 0.48 11.55 -5.18
CA PRO A 331 1.45 10.49 -5.42
C PRO A 331 2.47 10.87 -6.49
N ALA A 332 3.75 10.64 -6.20
CA ALA A 332 4.82 10.78 -7.18
C ALA A 332 5.77 9.59 -7.03
N ASN A 333 6.15 8.96 -8.13
CA ASN A 333 6.91 7.72 -8.05
C ASN A 333 8.29 7.98 -7.42
N ASN A 334 8.76 7.06 -6.58
CA ASN A 334 10.01 7.19 -5.82
C ASN A 334 10.04 8.37 -4.81
N MET A 335 8.88 8.84 -4.35
CA MET A 335 8.75 9.87 -3.30
C MET A 335 8.32 9.24 -1.97
N LEU A 336 8.99 9.59 -0.88
CA LEU A 336 8.55 9.28 0.48
C LEU A 336 8.09 10.55 1.19
N ALA A 337 6.81 10.60 1.57
CA ALA A 337 6.28 11.60 2.48
C ALA A 337 6.38 11.10 3.92
N PHE A 338 6.70 11.97 4.88
CA PHE A 338 6.52 11.70 6.30
C PHE A 338 6.14 12.95 7.09
N PHE A 339 5.48 12.76 8.22
CA PHE A 339 5.09 13.81 9.15
C PHE A 339 5.04 13.29 10.59
N GLN A 340 5.25 14.16 11.57
CA GLN A 340 5.12 13.81 12.99
C GLN A 340 3.66 13.55 13.32
N VAL A 341 3.36 12.48 14.05
CA VAL A 341 2.01 12.17 14.54
C VAL A 341 1.70 13.04 15.78
N GLY A 342 0.55 13.71 15.79
CA GLY A 342 0.12 14.58 16.88
C GLY A 342 -1.38 14.89 16.86
N PRO A 343 -1.90 15.66 17.84
CA PRO A 343 -3.30 16.10 17.88
C PRO A 343 -3.67 17.10 16.77
N GLU A 344 -2.66 17.62 16.07
CA GLU A 344 -2.77 18.68 15.06
C GLU A 344 -2.54 18.17 13.62
N THR A 345 -2.34 16.86 13.43
CA THR A 345 -1.93 16.28 12.15
C THR A 345 -3.06 15.57 11.41
N TYR A 346 -4.20 16.25 11.33
CA TYR A 346 -5.38 15.77 10.61
C TYR A 346 -5.12 15.70 9.09
N HIS A 347 -5.32 14.52 8.53
CA HIS A 347 -5.09 14.26 7.11
C HIS A 347 -6.03 13.18 6.58
N GLN A 348 -6.17 13.12 5.25
CA GLN A 348 -6.93 12.08 4.57
C GLN A 348 -6.24 11.66 3.26
N VAL A 349 -6.62 10.50 2.73
CA VAL A 349 -6.39 10.15 1.32
C VAL A 349 -7.70 10.37 0.58
N SER A 350 -7.73 11.42 -0.26
CA SER A 350 -8.87 11.70 -1.14
C SER A 350 -9.19 10.50 -2.03
N GLU A 351 -10.46 10.38 -2.42
CA GLU A 351 -10.96 9.31 -3.29
C GLU A 351 -10.09 9.16 -4.54
N VAL A 352 -9.72 7.93 -4.88
CA VAL A 352 -9.05 7.64 -6.15
C VAL A 352 -10.08 7.63 -7.28
N LEU A 353 -9.90 8.52 -8.24
CA LEU A 353 -10.77 8.69 -9.41
C LEU A 353 -10.20 8.05 -10.68
N SER A 354 -8.94 7.63 -10.65
CA SER A 354 -8.29 6.86 -11.71
C SER A 354 -8.98 5.51 -11.90
N MET A 355 -9.55 5.29 -13.09
CA MET A 355 -10.18 4.02 -13.50
C MET A 355 -9.18 2.99 -14.04
N GLU A 356 -7.97 3.42 -14.44
CA GLU A 356 -6.98 2.59 -15.14
C GLU A 356 -5.82 2.17 -14.23
N LEU A 357 -5.40 3.07 -13.34
CA LEU A 357 -4.19 2.95 -12.52
C LEU A 357 -4.56 2.99 -11.02
N PRO A 358 -4.42 1.89 -10.24
CA PRO A 358 -4.53 1.94 -8.78
C PRO A 358 -3.41 2.73 -8.11
N ARG A 359 -3.67 3.42 -7.00
CA ARG A 359 -2.64 4.10 -6.21
C ARG A 359 -1.92 3.10 -5.29
N LEU A 360 -0.68 2.78 -5.62
CA LEU A 360 0.20 1.91 -4.83
C LEU A 360 1.13 2.69 -3.88
N SER A 361 1.22 2.24 -2.62
CA SER A 361 2.18 2.77 -1.64
C SER A 361 2.64 1.73 -0.62
N ILE A 362 3.83 1.93 -0.04
CA ILE A 362 4.26 1.29 1.21
C ILE A 362 4.15 2.36 2.31
N ASN A 363 3.31 2.12 3.32
CA ASN A 363 3.03 3.10 4.36
C ASN A 363 2.98 2.47 5.75
N GLY A 364 3.20 3.30 6.77
CA GLY A 364 3.21 2.87 8.16
C GLY A 364 3.78 3.91 9.10
N TRP A 365 4.34 3.46 10.22
CA TRP A 365 4.77 4.33 11.32
C TRP A 365 6.12 3.94 11.88
N PHE A 366 6.92 4.96 12.21
CA PHE A 366 8.01 4.83 13.16
C PHE A 366 7.49 5.07 14.58
N HIS A 367 7.86 4.16 15.48
CA HIS A 367 7.38 4.12 16.86
C HIS A 367 8.44 4.59 17.85
N GLY A 368 8.02 5.16 18.98
CA GLY A 368 8.90 5.66 20.02
C GLY A 368 8.30 5.58 21.43
N PRO A 369 9.04 6.01 22.47
CA PRO A 369 8.60 5.93 23.86
C PRO A 369 7.25 6.62 24.07
N GLY A 370 6.28 5.91 24.67
CA GLY A 370 4.89 6.34 24.85
C GLY A 370 4.71 7.76 25.40
N VAL A 371 3.92 8.60 24.73
CA VAL A 371 3.48 9.88 25.32
C VAL A 371 2.47 9.55 26.40
N LYS A 372 2.66 10.09 27.61
CA LYS A 372 1.67 9.95 28.69
C LYS A 372 0.37 10.62 28.22
N SER A 373 -0.72 9.87 28.19
CA SER A 373 -2.02 10.39 27.76
C SER A 373 -2.46 11.56 28.65
N GLU A 374 -2.79 12.69 28.03
CA GLU A 374 -3.67 13.65 28.67
C GLU A 374 -5.05 12.99 28.91
N PRO A 375 -5.77 13.37 29.98
CA PRO A 375 -7.10 12.84 30.23
C PRO A 375 -8.03 13.17 29.05
N PRO A 376 -8.98 12.28 28.70
CA PRO A 376 -9.91 12.54 27.62
C PRO A 376 -10.68 13.84 27.89
N MET A 377 -10.70 14.75 26.91
CA MET A 377 -11.52 15.95 27.01
C MET A 377 -12.97 15.54 27.23
N SER A 378 -13.58 16.06 28.30
CA SER A 378 -15.01 15.86 28.55
C SER A 378 -15.78 16.48 27.40
N THR A 379 -16.57 15.69 26.67
CA THR A 379 -17.44 16.20 25.62
C THR A 379 -18.35 17.29 26.19
N PRO A 380 -18.30 18.55 25.68
CA PRO A 380 -19.22 19.57 26.13
C PRO A 380 -20.65 19.11 25.82
N PRO A 381 -21.61 19.33 26.73
CA PRO A 381 -22.96 18.83 26.55
C PRO A 381 -23.57 19.39 25.26
N VAL A 382 -24.15 18.50 24.44
CA VAL A 382 -24.78 18.84 23.16
C VAL A 382 -25.79 19.96 23.41
N LYS A 383 -25.49 21.17 22.91
CA LYS A 383 -26.44 22.28 22.90
C LYS A 383 -27.51 21.94 21.87
N HIS A 384 -28.58 21.29 22.32
CA HIS A 384 -29.80 21.11 21.52
C HIS A 384 -30.30 22.48 21.09
N ARG A 385 -29.99 22.86 19.84
CA ARG A 385 -30.57 24.04 19.20
C ARG A 385 -32.05 23.73 19.06
N ALA A 386 -32.89 24.41 19.83
CA ALA A 386 -34.33 24.21 19.78
C ALA A 386 -34.80 24.33 18.33
N HIS A 387 -35.47 23.30 17.81
CA HIS A 387 -36.14 23.39 16.52
C HIS A 387 -37.15 24.53 16.63
N SER A 388 -36.89 25.64 15.93
CA SER A 388 -37.93 26.63 15.68
C SER A 388 -39.05 25.91 14.96
N GLN A 389 -40.20 25.76 15.65
CA GLN A 389 -41.42 25.33 15.01
C GLN A 389 -41.72 26.37 13.92
N VAL A 390 -41.74 25.92 12.67
CA VAL A 390 -42.29 26.70 11.57
C VAL A 390 -43.80 26.78 11.82
N VAL A 391 -44.29 28.00 12.01
CA VAL A 391 -45.71 28.34 12.15
C VAL A 391 -46.26 28.73 10.78
#